data_AF-A0A944E3B0-F1
#
_entry.id   AF-A0A944E3B0-F1
#
_cell.length_a   1.000
_cell.length_b   1.000
_cell.length_c   1.000
_cell.angle_alpha   90.00
_cell.angle_beta   90.00
_cell.angle_gamma   90.00
#
_symmetry.space_group_name_H-M   'P 1'
#
loop_
_entity.id
_entity.type
_entity.pdbx_description
1 polymer ?
#
loop_
_entity_poly.entity_id
_entity_poly.type
_entity_poly.pdbx_seq_one_letter_code
_entity_poly.pdbx_strand_id
1 'polypeptide(L)'
;MAFGGADDFARACVSSITSSGRRQALLTADGVRIEAAYEPYEGPATGGAPPPAVVLAHGFTGALDRPGLRRAARVFAQRAAVITFSFRGHGRSGGRSTVGDREVLDLAVAVAWARSLGHERVATVGFSMGGSVVLRHGALYLPGEGGEHGGRTAAHADLVVSVSAPARWYYRGTAPMRRLHWAISRPSGRAIARFGLRTRVHSEDWDPVPLSPTEAVPLIAPRPLLVVHGDRDAYFPLDHPRMLVAAAPGAVELWIERGFGHAENSAGVELLGRVAEWVSSNAGRAGLDAPGRGGACPQSPDGLD
;
A
#
# COMPACT_ATOMS: atom_id res chain seq x y z
N MET A 1 -12.99 -48.92 16.67
CA MET A 1 -14.00 -48.52 15.67
C MET A 1 -13.51 -47.23 15.04
N ALA A 2 -13.17 -47.30 13.77
CA ALA A 2 -12.70 -46.19 12.96
C ALA A 2 -13.85 -45.67 12.09
N PHE A 3 -13.97 -44.35 11.97
CA PHE A 3 -14.63 -43.57 10.91
C PHE A 3 -13.88 -42.23 10.93
N GLY A 4 -13.07 -41.79 9.95
CA GLY A 4 -13.40 -41.50 8.54
C GLY A 4 -14.28 -40.23 8.48
N GLY A 5 -13.99 -39.11 7.81
CA GLY A 5 -12.98 -38.64 6.84
C GLY A 5 -12.92 -37.09 6.92
N ALA A 6 -11.83 -36.43 6.53
CA ALA A 6 -11.54 -35.92 5.18
C ALA A 6 -12.60 -34.93 4.61
N ASP A 7 -12.09 -33.77 4.19
CA ASP A 7 -12.68 -32.75 3.31
C ASP A 7 -13.80 -31.85 3.87
N ASP A 8 -13.40 -30.68 4.39
CA ASP A 8 -14.29 -29.52 4.39
C ASP A 8 -13.91 -28.57 3.24
N PHE A 9 -14.90 -28.38 2.38
CA PHE A 9 -14.80 -27.92 1.02
C PHE A 9 -14.29 -26.47 0.90
N ALA A 10 -13.50 -26.23 -0.15
CA ALA A 10 -13.32 -24.92 -0.73
C ALA A 10 -14.69 -24.28 -1.01
N ARG A 11 -15.10 -23.36 -0.15
CA ARG A 11 -16.31 -22.56 -0.37
C ARG A 11 -15.99 -21.52 -1.44
N ALA A 12 -16.10 -21.94 -2.69
CA ALA A 12 -16.20 -21.03 -3.83
C ALA A 12 -17.45 -20.17 -3.63
N CYS A 13 -17.26 -18.91 -3.24
CA CYS A 13 -18.34 -17.93 -3.27
C CYS A 13 -18.76 -17.74 -4.73
N VAL A 14 -20.00 -18.11 -5.02
CA VAL A 14 -20.67 -17.95 -6.32
C VAL A 14 -20.54 -16.49 -6.79
N SER A 15 -19.93 -16.32 -7.97
CA SER A 15 -19.73 -15.03 -8.62
C SER A 15 -21.07 -14.40 -9.00
N SER A 16 -21.35 -13.24 -8.40
CA SER A 16 -22.34 -12.30 -8.95
C SER A 16 -21.76 -11.74 -10.25
N ILE A 17 -22.52 -11.94 -11.33
CA ILE A 17 -22.23 -11.51 -12.70
C ILE A 17 -22.02 -9.97 -12.66
N THR A 18 -20.75 -9.54 -12.79
CA THR A 18 -20.20 -8.19 -13.14
C THR A 18 -18.87 -7.83 -12.42
N SER A 19 -18.18 -8.76 -11.76
CA SER A 19 -16.79 -8.51 -11.33
C SER A 19 -15.92 -9.74 -11.57
N SER A 20 -14.97 -9.63 -12.49
CA SER A 20 -13.87 -10.57 -12.74
C SER A 20 -12.84 -10.61 -11.59
N GLY A 21 -13.13 -9.96 -10.45
CA GLY A 21 -12.18 -9.76 -9.36
C GLY A 21 -11.91 -11.03 -8.56
N ARG A 22 -10.62 -11.35 -8.37
CA ARG A 22 -10.16 -12.51 -7.58
C ARG A 22 -9.94 -12.10 -6.13
N ARG A 23 -10.68 -12.68 -5.19
CA ARG A 23 -10.41 -12.54 -3.75
C ARG A 23 -9.52 -13.68 -3.25
N GLN A 24 -8.55 -13.35 -2.41
CA GLN A 24 -7.61 -14.32 -1.85
C GLN A 24 -7.20 -13.92 -0.44
N ALA A 25 -6.92 -14.93 0.40
CA ALA A 25 -6.22 -14.71 1.67
C ALA A 25 -4.71 -14.81 1.42
N LEU A 26 -3.96 -13.78 1.80
CA LEU A 26 -2.50 -13.74 1.73
C LEU A 26 -1.93 -14.01 3.13
N LEU A 27 -0.78 -14.66 3.21
CA LEU A 27 -0.09 -14.94 4.47
C LEU A 27 1.14 -14.04 4.58
N THR A 28 1.17 -13.17 5.59
CA THR A 28 2.33 -12.31 5.85
C THR A 28 3.53 -13.12 6.34
N ALA A 29 4.72 -12.52 6.28
CA ALA A 29 5.96 -13.15 6.75
C ALA A 29 5.91 -13.54 8.24
N ASP A 30 5.09 -12.86 9.05
CA ASP A 30 4.86 -13.17 10.46
C ASP A 30 3.59 -14.02 10.72
N GLY A 31 3.07 -14.68 9.68
CA GLY A 31 2.00 -15.68 9.80
C GLY A 31 0.59 -15.12 9.96
N VAL A 32 0.37 -13.82 9.71
CA VAL A 32 -0.97 -13.21 9.74
C VAL A 32 -1.66 -13.40 8.40
N ARG A 33 -2.85 -14.00 8.42
CA ARG A 33 -3.70 -14.09 7.23
C ARG A 33 -4.41 -12.75 7.00
N ILE A 34 -4.22 -12.14 5.84
CA ILE A 34 -4.92 -10.91 5.43
C ILE A 34 -5.81 -11.19 4.22
N GLU A 35 -6.94 -10.51 4.12
CA GLU A 35 -7.79 -10.57 2.93
C GLU A 35 -7.33 -9.55 1.88
N ALA A 36 -7.33 -9.97 0.62
CA ALA A 36 -7.05 -9.14 -0.53
C ALA A 36 -8.02 -9.43 -1.69
N ALA A 37 -8.16 -8.47 -2.59
CA ALA A 37 -8.90 -8.58 -3.83
C ALA A 37 -8.08 -7.97 -4.97
N TYR A 38 -8.05 -8.66 -6.11
CA TYR A 38 -7.41 -8.25 -7.34
C TYR A 38 -8.46 -7.97 -8.40
N GLU A 39 -8.38 -6.80 -9.03
CA GLU A 39 -9.18 -6.38 -10.18
C GLU A 39 -8.23 -6.18 -11.36
N PRO A 40 -8.31 -7.02 -12.41
CA PRO A 40 -7.46 -6.85 -13.60
C PRO A 40 -7.83 -5.57 -14.35
N TYR A 41 -6.87 -5.03 -15.09
CA TYR A 41 -7.16 -3.95 -16.04
C TYR A 41 -7.84 -4.51 -17.29
N GLU A 42 -9.05 -4.04 -17.58
CA GLU A 42 -9.84 -4.47 -18.75
C GLU A 42 -9.91 -3.40 -19.86
N GLY A 43 -9.14 -2.31 -19.74
CA GLY A 43 -9.09 -1.28 -20.77
C GLY A 43 -8.35 -1.72 -22.02
N PRO A 44 -8.42 -0.92 -23.10
CA PRO A 44 -7.81 -1.28 -24.38
C PRO A 44 -6.32 -1.53 -24.22
N ALA A 45 -5.83 -2.59 -24.86
CA ALA A 45 -4.40 -2.82 -24.98
C ALA A 45 -3.79 -1.64 -25.73
N THR A 46 -3.10 -0.75 -25.01
CA THR A 46 -2.29 0.26 -25.65
C THR A 46 -1.07 -0.47 -26.20
N GLY A 47 -0.66 -0.19 -27.44
CA GLY A 47 0.54 -0.80 -28.06
C GLY A 47 1.86 -0.40 -27.37
N GLY A 48 1.80 0.06 -26.12
CA GLY A 48 2.93 0.38 -25.25
C GLY A 48 3.05 -0.61 -24.09
N ALA A 49 3.87 -0.26 -23.11
CA ALA A 49 4.16 -1.14 -21.98
C ALA A 49 2.90 -1.39 -21.10
N PRO A 50 2.71 -2.62 -20.57
CA PRO A 50 1.50 -3.02 -19.85
C PRO A 50 1.22 -2.14 -18.63
N PRO A 51 -0.04 -1.77 -18.35
CA PRO A 51 -0.35 -0.83 -17.27
C PRO A 51 0.19 -1.30 -15.91
N PRO A 52 0.57 -0.38 -15.02
CA PRO A 52 1.03 -0.77 -13.69
C PRO A 52 -0.09 -1.45 -12.90
N ALA A 53 0.27 -2.25 -11.90
CA ALA A 53 -0.62 -2.61 -10.81
C ALA A 53 -0.54 -1.56 -9.70
N VAL A 54 -1.68 -1.24 -9.09
CA VAL A 54 -1.77 -0.31 -7.97
C VAL A 54 -2.26 -1.04 -6.73
N VAL A 55 -1.45 -1.07 -5.69
CA VAL A 55 -1.81 -1.62 -4.37
C VAL A 55 -2.31 -0.49 -3.48
N LEU A 56 -3.58 -0.55 -3.08
CA LEU A 56 -4.24 0.47 -2.27
C LEU A 56 -4.23 0.09 -0.78
N ALA A 57 -3.58 0.93 0.03
CA ALA A 57 -3.45 0.79 1.48
C ALA A 57 -4.38 1.79 2.22
N HIS A 58 -5.38 1.27 2.94
CA HIS A 58 -6.39 2.10 3.61
C HIS A 58 -5.89 2.77 4.91
N GLY A 59 -6.62 3.78 5.38
CA GLY A 59 -6.37 4.43 6.66
C GLY A 59 -6.81 3.61 7.87
N PHE A 60 -6.52 4.10 9.08
CA PHE A 60 -7.00 3.47 10.31
C PHE A 60 -8.54 3.35 10.29
N THR A 61 -9.08 2.20 10.73
CA THR A 61 -10.51 1.83 10.64
C THR A 61 -11.06 1.51 9.24
N GLY A 62 -10.21 1.55 8.21
CA GLY A 62 -10.55 1.12 6.86
C GLY A 62 -10.68 -0.39 6.71
N ALA A 63 -11.03 -0.83 5.51
CA ALA A 63 -11.01 -2.22 5.04
C ALA A 63 -11.28 -2.22 3.52
N LEU A 64 -10.97 -3.31 2.83
CA LEU A 64 -11.12 -3.36 1.37
C LEU A 64 -12.55 -3.18 0.86
N ASP A 65 -13.55 -3.55 1.68
CA ASP A 65 -14.97 -3.36 1.34
C ASP A 65 -15.53 -1.99 1.76
N ARG A 66 -14.73 -1.09 2.37
CA ARG A 66 -15.21 0.23 2.82
C ARG A 66 -15.42 1.20 1.64
N PRO A 67 -16.44 2.07 1.70
CA PRO A 67 -16.81 2.95 0.57
C PRO A 67 -15.67 3.83 0.05
N GLY A 68 -14.85 4.40 0.93
CA GLY A 68 -13.71 5.25 0.55
C GLY A 68 -12.68 4.50 -0.30
N LEU A 69 -12.24 3.33 0.17
CA LEU A 69 -11.27 2.51 -0.57
C LEU A 69 -11.87 1.93 -1.85
N ARG A 70 -13.14 1.49 -1.83
CA ARG A 70 -13.85 1.03 -3.04
C ARG A 70 -14.02 2.14 -4.08
N ARG A 71 -14.20 3.39 -3.66
CA ARG A 71 -14.22 4.54 -4.58
C ARG A 71 -12.85 4.73 -5.21
N ALA A 72 -11.77 4.71 -4.42
CA ALA A 72 -10.42 4.76 -4.95
C ALA A 72 -10.19 3.61 -5.96
N ALA A 73 -10.44 2.37 -5.58
CA ALA A 73 -10.27 1.20 -6.44
C ALA A 73 -10.96 1.37 -7.80
N ARG A 74 -12.24 1.77 -7.82
CA ARG A 74 -12.99 2.01 -9.07
C ARG A 74 -12.41 3.11 -9.95
N VAL A 75 -11.77 4.12 -9.37
CA VAL A 75 -11.14 5.20 -10.14
C VAL A 75 -9.80 4.72 -10.72
N PHE A 76 -8.98 4.04 -9.92
CA PHE A 76 -7.69 3.50 -10.38
C PHE A 76 -7.87 2.38 -11.41
N ALA A 77 -8.91 1.55 -11.30
CA ALA A 77 -9.22 0.46 -12.22
C ALA A 77 -9.45 0.93 -13.67
N GLN A 78 -9.76 2.22 -13.87
CA GLN A 78 -9.91 2.81 -15.21
C GLN A 78 -8.58 2.94 -15.96
N ARG A 79 -7.43 2.81 -15.29
CA ARG A 79 -6.08 3.03 -15.86
C ARG A 79 -5.04 1.98 -15.47
N ALA A 80 -5.35 1.12 -14.51
CA ALA A 80 -4.40 0.19 -13.91
C ALA A 80 -5.11 -1.07 -13.38
N ALA A 81 -4.35 -2.15 -13.22
CA ALA A 81 -4.83 -3.26 -12.40
C ALA A 81 -4.80 -2.83 -10.93
N VAL A 82 -5.74 -3.27 -10.10
CA VAL A 82 -5.86 -2.81 -8.72
C VAL A 82 -5.84 -3.98 -7.75
N ILE A 83 -5.06 -3.84 -6.69
CA ILE A 83 -5.11 -4.70 -5.52
C ILE A 83 -5.59 -3.87 -4.34
N THR A 84 -6.65 -4.34 -3.69
CA THR A 84 -7.10 -3.83 -2.40
C THR A 84 -6.93 -4.92 -1.35
N PHE A 85 -6.67 -4.53 -0.11
CA PHE A 85 -6.55 -5.48 0.99
C PHE A 85 -7.00 -4.81 2.30
N SER A 86 -7.28 -5.62 3.32
CA SER A 86 -7.49 -5.11 4.67
C SER A 86 -6.23 -5.35 5.49
N PHE A 87 -5.70 -4.31 6.12
CA PHE A 87 -4.60 -4.45 7.09
C PHE A 87 -4.99 -5.42 8.22
N ARG A 88 -4.00 -6.02 8.87
CA ARG A 88 -4.18 -6.78 10.10
C ARG A 88 -5.02 -5.98 11.10
N GLY A 89 -5.87 -6.68 11.85
CA GLY A 89 -6.80 -6.07 12.79
C GLY A 89 -8.04 -5.42 12.16
N HIS A 90 -8.14 -5.34 10.83
CA HIS A 90 -9.25 -4.72 10.10
C HIS A 90 -9.99 -5.73 9.22
N GLY A 91 -11.22 -5.41 8.85
CA GLY A 91 -12.03 -6.25 7.94
C GLY A 91 -12.11 -7.71 8.39
N ARG A 92 -11.92 -8.64 7.44
CA ARG A 92 -11.79 -10.09 7.68
C ARG A 92 -10.35 -10.54 7.86
N SER A 93 -9.36 -9.65 7.80
CA SER A 93 -7.97 -9.98 8.08
C SER A 93 -7.81 -10.40 9.54
N GLY A 94 -6.86 -11.29 9.81
CA GLY A 94 -6.51 -11.74 11.15
C GLY A 94 -5.72 -10.69 11.95
N GLY A 95 -5.03 -11.13 12.99
CA GLY A 95 -4.10 -10.29 13.76
C GLY A 95 -4.72 -9.07 14.45
N ARG A 96 -3.82 -8.17 14.87
CA ARG A 96 -4.12 -6.90 15.53
C ARG A 96 -3.27 -5.79 14.89
N SER A 97 -3.87 -4.63 14.70
CA SER A 97 -3.22 -3.47 14.13
C SER A 97 -2.20 -2.89 15.09
N THR A 98 -0.99 -2.69 14.58
CA THR A 98 0.08 -1.96 15.25
C THR A 98 0.13 -0.50 14.82
N VAL A 99 -0.89 -0.01 14.11
CA VAL A 99 -1.04 1.41 13.74
C VAL A 99 0.13 1.95 12.89
N GLY A 100 0.72 1.10 12.05
CA GLY A 100 1.70 1.50 11.05
C GLY A 100 3.00 0.69 11.06
N ASP A 101 3.29 -0.07 12.12
CA ASP A 101 4.52 -0.86 12.22
C ASP A 101 4.47 -2.15 11.38
N ARG A 102 3.81 -3.18 11.88
CA ARG A 102 3.73 -4.49 11.23
C ARG A 102 2.80 -4.50 10.01
N GLU A 103 1.97 -3.47 9.85
CA GLU A 103 1.20 -3.24 8.62
C GLU A 103 2.07 -3.18 7.36
N VAL A 104 3.37 -2.84 7.48
CA VAL A 104 4.32 -2.92 6.36
C VAL A 104 4.46 -4.35 5.81
N LEU A 105 4.37 -5.38 6.67
CA LEU A 105 4.39 -6.79 6.24
C LEU A 105 3.14 -7.17 5.46
N ASP A 106 2.00 -6.55 5.79
CA ASP A 106 0.74 -6.76 5.08
C ASP A 106 0.81 -6.15 3.67
N LEU A 107 1.37 -4.95 3.56
CA LEU A 107 1.60 -4.30 2.27
C LEU A 107 2.61 -5.10 1.42
N ALA A 108 3.70 -5.57 2.02
CA ALA A 108 4.72 -6.33 1.33
C ALA A 108 4.16 -7.60 0.67
N VAL A 109 3.32 -8.37 1.37
CA VAL A 109 2.70 -9.56 0.76
C VAL A 109 1.70 -9.20 -0.34
N ALA A 110 1.00 -8.06 -0.24
CA ALA A 110 0.11 -7.58 -1.30
C ALA A 110 0.89 -7.14 -2.56
N VAL A 111 2.05 -6.52 -2.39
CA VAL A 111 2.95 -6.16 -3.51
C VAL A 111 3.57 -7.42 -4.12
N ALA A 112 4.03 -8.37 -3.31
CA ALA A 112 4.52 -9.66 -3.80
C ALA A 112 3.45 -10.43 -4.58
N TRP A 113 2.18 -10.36 -4.14
CA TRP A 113 1.06 -10.93 -4.88
C TRP A 113 0.87 -10.26 -6.24
N ALA A 114 0.97 -8.93 -6.32
CA ALA A 114 0.97 -8.20 -7.59
C ALA A 114 2.04 -8.72 -8.56
N ARG A 115 3.28 -8.88 -8.09
CA ARG A 115 4.37 -9.44 -8.89
C ARG A 115 4.09 -10.87 -9.34
N SER A 116 3.55 -11.71 -8.45
CA SER A 116 3.20 -13.10 -8.78
C SER A 116 2.10 -13.23 -9.85
N LEU A 117 1.30 -12.17 -10.02
CA LEU A 117 0.28 -12.07 -11.08
C LEU A 117 0.86 -11.57 -12.41
N GLY A 118 2.17 -11.33 -12.50
CA GLY A 118 2.89 -10.91 -13.72
C GLY A 118 3.10 -9.40 -13.85
N HIS A 119 2.79 -8.60 -12.83
CA HIS A 119 2.96 -7.14 -12.91
C HIS A 119 4.42 -6.73 -12.70
N GLU A 120 5.08 -6.34 -13.78
CA GLU A 120 6.45 -5.80 -13.76
C GLU A 120 6.55 -4.38 -13.20
N ARG A 121 5.42 -3.69 -13.04
CA ARG A 121 5.36 -2.35 -12.44
C ARG A 121 4.29 -2.29 -11.38
N VAL A 122 4.67 -1.99 -10.15
CA VAL A 122 3.77 -1.93 -8.99
C VAL A 122 3.92 -0.58 -8.28
N ALA A 123 2.83 0.15 -8.23
CA ALA A 123 2.69 1.36 -7.42
C ALA A 123 1.97 1.06 -6.11
N THR A 124 2.37 1.72 -5.03
CA THR A 124 1.64 1.69 -3.76
C THR A 124 1.02 3.05 -3.47
N VAL A 125 -0.28 3.07 -3.17
CA VAL A 125 -1.00 4.29 -2.79
C VAL A 125 -1.59 4.09 -1.40
N GLY A 126 -1.16 4.91 -0.45
CA GLY A 126 -1.55 4.80 0.95
C GLY A 126 -2.30 6.01 1.46
N PHE A 127 -3.33 5.80 2.27
CA PHE A 127 -4.14 6.86 2.87
C PHE A 127 -3.98 6.89 4.39
N SER A 128 -3.72 8.06 4.99
CA SER A 128 -3.57 8.25 6.44
C SER A 128 -2.51 7.30 7.02
N MET A 129 -2.90 6.38 7.92
CA MET A 129 -2.05 5.27 8.39
C MET A 129 -1.42 4.49 7.23
N GLY A 130 -2.20 4.16 6.19
CA GLY A 130 -1.70 3.52 4.98
C GLY A 130 -0.66 4.37 4.26
N GLY A 131 -0.77 5.70 4.32
CA GLY A 131 0.22 6.64 3.79
C GLY A 131 1.58 6.52 4.49
N SER A 132 1.59 6.41 5.82
CA SER A 132 2.82 6.10 6.56
C SER A 132 3.38 4.71 6.22
N VAL A 133 2.50 3.72 6.03
CA VAL A 133 2.90 2.35 5.69
C VAL A 133 3.56 2.27 4.32
N VAL A 134 3.03 2.95 3.29
CA VAL A 134 3.65 2.95 1.95
C VAL A 134 5.00 3.66 1.94
N LEU A 135 5.17 4.73 2.73
CA LEU A 135 6.47 5.41 2.87
C LEU A 135 7.52 4.47 3.48
N ARG A 136 7.17 3.81 4.60
CA ARG A 136 8.06 2.84 5.25
C ARG A 136 8.35 1.63 4.37
N HIS A 137 7.33 1.11 3.69
CA HIS A 137 7.49 0.01 2.76
C HIS A 137 8.43 0.39 1.63
N GLY A 138 8.28 1.58 1.03
CA GLY A 138 9.22 2.11 0.07
C GLY A 138 10.65 2.10 0.61
N ALA A 139 10.87 2.66 1.80
CA ALA A 139 12.20 2.69 2.42
C ALA A 139 12.82 1.31 2.73
N LEU A 140 12.00 0.35 3.16
CA LEU A 140 12.47 -0.95 3.67
C LEU A 140 12.55 -2.05 2.59
N TYR A 141 11.80 -1.91 1.50
CA TYR A 141 11.73 -2.88 0.39
C TYR A 141 12.30 -2.25 -0.87
N LEU A 142 13.63 -2.35 -1.01
CA LEU A 142 14.40 -1.80 -2.12
C LEU A 142 14.51 -2.81 -3.28
N PRO A 143 14.59 -2.33 -4.54
CA PRO A 143 14.95 -3.18 -5.68
C PRO A 143 16.42 -3.63 -5.56
N GLY A 144 16.71 -4.93 -5.73
CA GLY A 144 18.07 -5.45 -5.67
C GLY A 144 18.14 -6.98 -5.82
N GLU A 145 19.18 -7.47 -6.49
CA GLU A 145 19.37 -8.89 -6.82
C GLU A 145 19.67 -9.74 -5.59
N GLY A 146 18.93 -10.83 -5.42
CA GLY A 146 19.44 -12.13 -4.96
C GLY A 146 20.36 -12.21 -3.73
N GLY A 147 20.39 -11.25 -2.81
CA GLY A 147 21.00 -11.45 -1.49
C GLY A 147 20.29 -12.59 -0.76
N GLU A 148 20.99 -13.30 0.14
CA GLU A 148 20.61 -14.55 0.85
C GLU A 148 19.18 -14.61 1.46
N HIS A 149 18.42 -13.52 1.42
CA HIS A 149 17.02 -13.38 1.80
C HIS A 149 16.11 -13.06 0.59
N GLY A 150 16.16 -13.87 -0.47
CA GLY A 150 15.45 -13.69 -1.76
C GLY A 150 13.92 -13.53 -1.72
N GLY A 151 13.28 -13.51 -0.54
CA GLY A 151 11.86 -13.22 -0.36
C GLY A 151 11.51 -11.73 -0.23
N ARG A 152 12.44 -10.86 0.20
CA ARG A 152 12.15 -9.43 0.40
C ARG A 152 12.22 -8.60 -0.89
N THR A 153 13.05 -9.00 -1.84
CA THR A 153 13.30 -8.24 -3.06
C THR A 153 12.15 -8.30 -4.05
N ALA A 154 11.30 -9.33 -4.00
CA ALA A 154 10.09 -9.44 -4.84
C ALA A 154 8.95 -8.51 -4.38
N ALA A 155 9.03 -7.91 -3.19
CA ALA A 155 7.95 -7.10 -2.65
C ALA A 155 8.19 -5.59 -2.78
N HIS A 156 9.13 -5.13 -3.60
CA HIS A 156 9.39 -3.69 -3.75
C HIS A 156 8.33 -3.02 -4.64
N ALA A 157 7.97 -1.79 -4.27
CA ALA A 157 7.18 -0.87 -5.09
C ALA A 157 8.12 -0.01 -5.96
N ASP A 158 7.69 0.28 -7.19
CA ASP A 158 8.39 1.14 -8.14
C ASP A 158 8.01 2.62 -7.98
N LEU A 159 6.80 2.86 -7.46
CA LEU A 159 6.23 4.18 -7.25
C LEU A 159 5.51 4.22 -5.90
N VAL A 160 5.64 5.32 -5.18
CA VAL A 160 4.99 5.51 -3.87
C VAL A 160 4.12 6.77 -3.91
N VAL A 161 2.87 6.64 -3.44
CA VAL A 161 1.98 7.77 -3.24
C VAL A 161 1.44 7.75 -1.82
N SER A 162 1.71 8.82 -1.07
CA SER A 162 1.26 8.99 0.31
C SER A 162 0.22 10.11 0.41
N VAL A 163 -1.00 9.77 0.83
CA VAL A 163 -2.12 10.72 0.97
C VAL A 163 -2.45 10.94 2.44
N SER A 164 -2.43 12.18 2.92
CA SER A 164 -2.80 12.55 4.30
C SER A 164 -2.00 11.82 5.41
N ALA A 165 -0.73 11.48 5.16
CA ALA A 165 0.09 10.78 6.15
C ALA A 165 0.63 11.70 7.25
N PRO A 166 0.75 11.23 8.50
CA PRO A 166 1.57 11.92 9.48
C PRO A 166 3.06 11.82 9.11
N ALA A 167 3.78 12.92 9.27
CA ALA A 167 5.25 12.93 9.20
C ALA A 167 5.96 12.19 10.34
N ARG A 168 5.37 12.19 11.54
CA ARG A 168 5.99 11.69 12.78
C ARG A 168 5.00 10.90 13.61
N TRP A 169 5.52 9.95 14.37
CA TRP A 169 4.72 9.16 15.30
C TRP A 169 4.23 9.98 16.50
N TYR A 170 3.24 9.42 17.20
CA TYR A 170 2.70 9.95 18.45
C TYR A 170 2.19 11.40 18.39
N TYR A 171 1.86 11.91 17.20
CA TYR A 171 1.31 13.25 17.05
C TYR A 171 -0.06 13.40 17.72
N ARG A 172 -0.17 14.36 18.64
CA ARG A 172 -1.38 14.65 19.44
C ARG A 172 -1.84 16.11 19.36
N GLY A 173 -1.38 16.85 18.34
CA GLY A 173 -1.64 18.30 18.23
C GLY A 173 -3.10 18.65 17.97
N THR A 174 -3.85 17.80 17.26
CA THR A 174 -5.27 18.04 16.95
C THR A 174 -6.21 17.27 17.88
N ALA A 175 -7.44 17.79 18.06
CA ALA A 175 -8.44 17.12 18.89
C ALA A 175 -8.82 15.72 18.39
N PRO A 176 -8.99 15.48 17.07
CA PRO A 176 -9.19 14.12 16.54
C PRO A 176 -8.03 13.18 16.89
N MET A 177 -6.78 13.64 16.78
CA MET A 177 -5.63 12.80 17.10
C MET A 177 -5.50 12.48 18.59
N ARG A 178 -5.85 13.41 19.49
CA ARG A 178 -5.93 13.09 20.93
C ARG A 178 -6.97 12.03 21.24
N ARG A 179 -8.15 12.10 20.60
CA ARG A 179 -9.21 11.10 20.74
C ARG A 179 -8.77 9.74 20.20
N LEU A 180 -8.14 9.72 19.02
CA LEU A 180 -7.59 8.51 18.43
C LEU A 180 -6.54 7.86 19.34
N HIS A 181 -5.57 8.65 19.83
CA HIS A 181 -4.55 8.17 20.77
C HIS A 181 -5.17 7.60 22.06
N TRP A 182 -6.18 8.26 22.62
CA TRP A 182 -6.90 7.72 23.77
C TRP A 182 -7.54 6.36 23.45
N ALA A 183 -8.17 6.24 22.28
CA ALA A 183 -8.84 5.01 21.86
C ALA A 183 -7.86 3.84 21.65
N ILE A 184 -6.64 4.09 21.14
CA ILE A 184 -5.67 3.02 20.87
C ILE A 184 -4.82 2.67 22.10
N SER A 185 -4.56 3.63 22.99
CA SER A 185 -3.67 3.42 24.15
C SER A 185 -4.37 2.79 25.36
N ARG A 186 -5.69 2.99 25.55
CA ARG A 186 -6.41 2.48 26.73
C ARG A 186 -7.08 1.13 26.47
N PRO A 187 -7.10 0.19 27.45
CA PRO A 187 -7.83 -1.07 27.31
C PRO A 187 -9.31 -0.90 26.94
N SER A 188 -10.01 0.01 27.62
CA SER A 188 -11.42 0.33 27.31
C SER A 188 -11.57 1.00 25.94
N GLY A 189 -10.65 1.88 25.57
CA GLY A 189 -10.59 2.46 24.24
C GLY A 189 -10.44 1.40 23.14
N ARG A 190 -9.57 0.40 23.35
CA ARG A 190 -9.36 -0.70 22.39
C ARG A 190 -10.57 -1.60 22.27
N ALA A 191 -11.32 -1.80 23.35
CA ALA A 191 -12.61 -2.49 23.28
C ALA A 191 -13.61 -1.72 22.39
N ILE A 192 -13.70 -0.39 22.56
CA ILE A 192 -14.52 0.48 21.70
C ILE A 192 -14.03 0.42 20.25
N ALA A 193 -12.73 0.48 19.99
CA ALA A 193 -12.19 0.35 18.64
C ALA A 193 -12.55 -1.01 18.01
N ARG A 194 -12.48 -2.09 18.78
CA ARG A 194 -12.84 -3.43 18.31
C ARG A 194 -14.32 -3.54 17.93
N PHE A 195 -15.23 -3.09 18.80
CA PHE A 195 -16.66 -3.30 18.59
C PHE A 195 -17.32 -2.19 17.77
N GLY A 196 -16.93 -0.93 17.99
CA GLY A 196 -17.48 0.24 17.29
C GLY A 196 -16.80 0.53 15.95
N LEU A 197 -15.46 0.45 15.89
CA LEU A 197 -14.70 0.76 14.67
C LEU A 197 -14.29 -0.50 13.89
N ARG A 198 -14.67 -1.69 14.39
CA ARG A 198 -14.29 -3.00 13.83
C ARG A 198 -12.78 -3.14 13.63
N THR A 199 -12.01 -2.55 14.55
CA THR A 199 -10.55 -2.48 14.47
C THR A 199 -9.94 -3.04 15.74
N ARG A 200 -9.22 -4.15 15.62
CA ARG A 200 -8.50 -4.77 16.73
C ARG A 200 -7.11 -4.17 16.81
N VAL A 201 -6.81 -3.42 17.85
CA VAL A 201 -5.52 -2.77 18.04
C VAL A 201 -4.63 -3.60 18.96
N HIS A 202 -3.33 -3.62 18.68
CA HIS A 202 -2.30 -4.23 19.51
C HIS A 202 -2.29 -3.57 20.90
N SER A 203 -1.96 -4.34 21.94
CA SER A 203 -2.02 -3.85 23.32
C SER A 203 -0.72 -3.25 23.82
N GLU A 204 0.40 -3.68 23.24
CA GLU A 204 1.74 -3.24 23.61
C GLU A 204 2.16 -2.07 22.72
N ASP A 205 2.90 -1.15 23.32
CA ASP A 205 3.58 -0.08 22.61
C ASP A 205 4.70 -0.64 21.73
N TRP A 206 5.16 0.18 20.78
CA TRP A 206 6.27 -0.19 19.92
C TRP A 206 7.58 -0.21 20.71
N ASP A 207 8.31 -1.32 20.61
CA ASP A 207 9.67 -1.46 21.11
C ASP A 207 10.48 -2.35 20.14
N PRO A 208 11.39 -1.78 19.33
CA PRO A 208 11.70 -0.34 19.23
C PRO A 208 10.60 0.44 18.50
N VAL A 209 10.65 1.78 18.62
CA VAL A 209 9.81 2.67 17.79
C VAL A 209 10.18 2.48 16.31
N PRO A 210 9.20 2.23 15.42
CA PRO A 210 9.45 2.01 14.00
C PRO A 210 10.06 3.24 13.30
N LEU A 211 10.77 3.00 12.20
CA LEU A 211 11.22 4.04 11.25
C LEU A 211 10.07 5.02 10.96
N SER A 212 10.27 6.31 11.26
CA SER A 212 9.24 7.32 11.07
C SER A 212 9.04 7.66 9.58
N PRO A 213 7.87 8.22 9.20
CA PRO A 213 7.63 8.62 7.82
C PRO A 213 8.64 9.66 7.31
N THR A 214 9.03 10.64 8.14
CA THR A 214 10.09 11.60 7.79
C THR A 214 11.45 10.93 7.55
N GLU A 215 11.84 9.95 8.37
CA GLU A 215 13.10 9.20 8.18
C GLU A 215 13.04 8.23 6.99
N ALA A 216 11.85 7.74 6.64
CA ALA A 216 11.64 6.82 5.52
C ALA A 216 11.77 7.52 4.16
N VAL A 217 11.27 8.76 4.03
CA VAL A 217 11.26 9.51 2.76
C VAL A 217 12.62 9.52 2.02
N PRO A 218 13.75 9.90 2.64
CA PRO A 218 15.03 9.96 1.91
C PRO A 218 15.52 8.59 1.41
N LEU A 219 15.03 7.48 1.98
CA LEU A 219 15.41 6.12 1.60
C LEU A 219 14.62 5.57 0.40
N ILE A 220 13.62 6.31 -0.09
CA ILE A 220 12.78 5.87 -1.22
C ILE A 220 13.46 6.16 -2.56
N ALA A 221 14.22 7.26 -2.62
CA ALA A 221 14.96 7.68 -3.81
C ALA A 221 15.84 6.53 -4.36
N PRO A 222 15.97 6.41 -5.70
CA PRO A 222 15.52 7.33 -6.74
C PRO A 222 14.06 7.14 -7.19
N ARG A 223 13.30 6.21 -6.57
CA ARG A 223 11.93 5.93 -7.03
C ARG A 223 11.02 7.14 -6.84
N PRO A 224 10.11 7.43 -7.81
CA PRO A 224 9.18 8.54 -7.68
C PRO A 224 8.29 8.43 -6.45
N LEU A 225 8.21 9.53 -5.70
CA LEU A 225 7.35 9.71 -4.54
C LEU A 225 6.44 10.93 -4.72
N LEU A 226 5.13 10.71 -4.62
CA LEU A 226 4.13 11.77 -4.52
C LEU A 226 3.56 11.83 -3.10
N VAL A 227 3.54 13.02 -2.52
CA VAL A 227 2.81 13.34 -1.28
C VAL A 227 1.61 14.21 -1.64
N VAL A 228 0.41 13.78 -1.22
CA VAL A 228 -0.84 14.53 -1.40
C VAL A 228 -1.41 14.85 -0.04
N HIS A 229 -1.77 16.11 0.20
CA HIS A 229 -2.31 16.53 1.49
C HIS A 229 -3.35 17.65 1.34
N GLY A 230 -4.36 17.65 2.21
CA GLY A 230 -5.42 18.64 2.18
C GLY A 230 -5.14 19.85 3.07
N ASP A 231 -5.49 21.05 2.63
CA ASP A 231 -5.40 22.26 3.46
C ASP A 231 -6.49 22.34 4.54
N ARG A 232 -7.51 21.47 4.47
CA ARG A 232 -8.58 21.30 5.47
C ARG A 232 -8.49 19.97 6.22
N ASP A 233 -7.31 19.34 6.25
CA ASP A 233 -7.09 18.12 7.01
C ASP A 233 -7.16 18.40 8.53
N ALA A 234 -8.20 17.88 9.17
CA ALA A 234 -8.46 18.08 10.60
C ALA A 234 -7.60 17.20 11.52
N TYR A 235 -6.89 16.20 10.96
CA TYR A 235 -6.03 15.29 11.72
C TYR A 235 -4.60 15.80 11.74
N PHE A 236 -4.04 16.13 10.57
CA PHE A 236 -2.65 16.49 10.41
C PHE A 236 -2.54 17.86 9.71
N PRO A 237 -2.06 18.90 10.40
CA PRO A 237 -1.84 20.20 9.78
C PRO A 237 -0.75 20.14 8.69
N LEU A 238 -0.64 21.24 7.94
CA LEU A 238 0.30 21.34 6.81
C LEU A 238 1.78 21.29 7.20
N ASP A 239 2.15 21.27 8.49
CA ASP A 239 3.52 20.98 8.90
C ASP A 239 3.93 19.56 8.51
N HIS A 240 3.02 18.58 8.55
CA HIS A 240 3.34 17.19 8.22
C HIS A 240 3.80 16.98 6.77
N PRO A 241 3.02 17.34 5.73
CA PRO A 241 3.49 17.17 4.35
C PRO A 241 4.75 17.99 4.05
N ARG A 242 4.90 19.16 4.67
CA ARG A 242 6.11 20.00 4.52
C ARG A 242 7.34 19.34 5.15
N MET A 243 7.21 18.71 6.31
CA MET A 243 8.29 17.93 6.94
C MET A 243 8.70 16.74 6.08
N LEU A 244 7.76 16.06 5.42
CA LEU A 244 8.07 14.96 4.51
C LEU A 244 8.92 15.45 3.33
N VAL A 245 8.53 16.54 2.66
CA VAL A 245 9.29 17.11 1.54
C VAL A 245 10.66 17.62 1.99
N ALA A 246 10.74 18.28 3.15
CA ALA A 246 11.99 18.80 3.68
C ALA A 246 13.01 17.69 3.99
N ALA A 247 12.57 16.45 4.20
CA ALA A 247 13.44 15.31 4.46
C ALA A 247 14.22 14.83 3.22
N ALA A 248 13.68 15.06 2.02
CA ALA A 248 14.37 14.77 0.76
C ALA A 248 14.01 15.81 -0.32
N PRO A 249 14.55 17.03 -0.23
CA PRO A 249 14.26 18.10 -1.18
C PRO A 249 14.59 17.67 -2.61
N GLY A 250 13.66 17.88 -3.54
CA GLY A 250 13.83 17.52 -4.96
C GLY A 250 13.56 16.06 -5.32
N ALA A 251 13.44 15.16 -4.33
CA ALA A 251 13.09 13.75 -4.55
C ALA A 251 11.58 13.47 -4.35
N VAL A 252 10.81 14.46 -3.91
CA VAL A 252 9.40 14.33 -3.54
C VAL A 252 8.56 15.37 -4.26
N GLU A 253 7.54 14.93 -4.97
CA GLU A 253 6.49 15.80 -5.49
C GLU A 253 5.42 16.03 -4.41
N LEU A 254 4.96 17.28 -4.25
CA LEU A 254 3.97 17.65 -3.24
C LEU A 254 2.76 18.33 -3.86
N TRP A 255 1.58 17.77 -3.61
CA TRP A 255 0.29 18.38 -3.92
C TRP A 255 -0.40 18.81 -2.62
N ILE A 256 -0.64 20.12 -2.49
CA ILE A 256 -1.52 20.66 -1.46
C ILE A 256 -2.88 20.96 -2.09
N GLU A 257 -3.87 20.17 -1.72
CA GLU A 257 -5.20 20.18 -2.32
C GLU A 257 -6.14 21.10 -1.55
N ARG A 258 -6.63 22.13 -2.24
CA ARG A 258 -7.53 23.14 -1.65
C ARG A 258 -8.90 22.53 -1.35
N GLY A 259 -9.37 22.73 -0.13
CA GLY A 259 -10.66 22.22 0.34
C GLY A 259 -10.68 20.73 0.64
N PHE A 260 -9.58 20.00 0.40
CA PHE A 260 -9.49 18.58 0.68
C PHE A 260 -9.34 18.33 2.19
N GLY A 261 -10.18 17.44 2.71
CA GLY A 261 -10.17 16.99 4.10
C GLY A 261 -9.10 15.92 4.34
N HIS A 262 -9.49 14.80 4.96
CA HIS A 262 -8.57 13.75 5.36
C HIS A 262 -8.77 12.46 4.57
N ALA A 263 -7.70 12.01 3.92
CA ALA A 263 -7.51 10.65 3.42
C ALA A 263 -8.60 10.17 2.43
N GLU A 264 -8.80 8.85 2.32
CA GLU A 264 -9.67 8.24 1.32
C GLU A 264 -11.13 8.68 1.44
N ASN A 265 -11.58 9.04 2.65
CA ASN A 265 -12.97 9.43 2.91
C ASN A 265 -13.31 10.78 2.24
N SER A 266 -12.36 11.70 2.24
CA SER A 266 -12.49 13.02 1.59
C SER A 266 -11.98 13.03 0.15
N ALA A 267 -11.27 12.00 -0.30
CA ALA A 267 -10.71 11.96 -1.65
C ALA A 267 -11.82 11.76 -2.68
N GLY A 268 -12.10 12.85 -3.42
CA GLY A 268 -13.06 12.87 -4.53
C GLY A 268 -12.52 12.16 -5.77
N VAL A 269 -13.42 11.85 -6.71
CA VAL A 269 -13.10 11.15 -7.97
C VAL A 269 -12.07 11.93 -8.79
N GLU A 270 -12.16 13.26 -8.81
CA GLU A 270 -11.21 14.11 -9.54
C GLU A 270 -9.78 13.99 -9.01
N LEU A 271 -9.58 14.14 -7.70
CA LEU A 271 -8.26 13.97 -7.08
C LEU A 271 -7.71 12.56 -7.31
N LEU A 272 -8.53 11.54 -7.08
CA LEU A 272 -8.15 10.15 -7.32
C LEU A 272 -7.77 9.90 -8.78
N GLY A 273 -8.46 10.54 -9.74
CA GLY A 273 -8.17 10.47 -11.16
C GLY A 273 -6.82 11.08 -11.51
N ARG A 274 -6.51 12.27 -10.96
CA ARG A 274 -5.18 12.90 -11.14
C ARG A 274 -4.06 12.07 -10.53
N VAL A 275 -4.27 11.46 -9.36
CA VAL A 275 -3.28 10.55 -8.76
C VAL A 275 -3.10 9.30 -9.61
N ALA A 276 -4.18 8.70 -10.13
CA ALA A 276 -4.09 7.56 -11.03
C ALA A 276 -3.33 7.89 -12.31
N GLU A 277 -3.55 9.08 -12.87
CA GLU A 277 -2.80 9.59 -14.01
C GLU A 277 -1.31 9.79 -13.69
N TRP A 278 -0.99 10.39 -12.54
CA TRP A 278 0.39 10.54 -12.10
C TRP A 278 1.12 9.20 -11.99
N VAL A 279 0.44 8.18 -11.45
CA VAL A 279 0.97 6.81 -11.37
C VAL A 279 1.23 6.25 -12.78
N SER A 280 0.25 6.34 -13.69
CA SER A 280 0.41 5.85 -15.06
C SER A 280 1.55 6.55 -15.80
N SER A 281 1.69 7.87 -15.65
CA SER A 281 2.74 8.66 -16.33
C SER A 281 4.14 8.37 -15.80
N ASN A 282 4.29 8.09 -14.49
CA ASN A 282 5.59 7.81 -13.89
C ASN A 282 5.99 6.34 -13.94
N ALA A 283 5.04 5.42 -14.17
CA ALA A 283 5.35 4.00 -14.37
C ALA A 283 6.24 3.75 -15.61
N GLY A 284 6.19 4.64 -16.61
CA GLY A 284 7.10 4.58 -17.76
C GLY A 284 8.55 4.94 -17.44
N ARG A 285 8.80 5.77 -16.42
CA ARG A 285 10.13 6.27 -16.06
C ARG A 285 10.92 5.30 -15.18
N ALA A 286 10.24 4.58 -14.29
CA ALA A 286 10.87 3.63 -13.36
C ALA A 286 11.59 2.45 -14.06
N GLY A 287 11.27 2.15 -15.32
CA GLY A 287 11.92 1.09 -16.09
C GLY A 287 13.19 1.51 -16.86
N LEU A 288 13.47 2.82 -16.98
CA LEU A 288 14.60 3.33 -17.77
C LEU A 288 15.91 3.47 -16.97
N ASP A 289 15.82 3.53 -15.64
CA ASP A 289 16.98 3.68 -14.74
C ASP A 289 17.48 2.33 -14.19
N ALA A 290 16.91 1.20 -14.62
CA ALA A 290 17.48 -0.12 -14.32
C ALA A 290 18.79 -0.28 -15.13
N PRO A 291 19.94 -0.59 -14.51
CA PRO A 291 21.18 -0.81 -15.25
C PRO A 291 20.94 -1.92 -16.28
N GLY A 292 21.15 -1.56 -17.55
CA GLY A 292 20.73 -2.37 -18.68
C GLY A 292 21.24 -3.80 -18.58
N ARG A 293 20.35 -4.75 -18.90
CA ARG A 293 20.72 -6.12 -19.29
C ARG A 293 21.53 -6.07 -20.59
N GLY A 294 22.80 -5.70 -20.49
CA GLY A 294 23.80 -5.89 -21.53
C GLY A 294 24.22 -7.36 -21.58
N GLY A 295 23.26 -8.26 -21.84
CA GLY A 295 23.55 -9.64 -22.18
C GLY A 295 24.00 -9.70 -23.62
N ALA A 296 25.30 -9.47 -23.85
CA ALA A 296 25.92 -9.85 -25.10
C ALA A 296 25.68 -11.35 -25.30
N CYS A 297 24.97 -11.70 -26.37
CA CYS A 297 24.86 -13.07 -26.84
C CYS A 297 26.28 -13.55 -27.17
N PRO A 298 26.79 -14.66 -26.58
CA PRO A 298 28.09 -15.17 -26.99
C PRO A 298 27.96 -15.62 -28.45
N GLN A 299 28.69 -14.94 -29.34
CA GLN A 299 28.82 -15.38 -30.72
C GLN A 299 29.52 -16.75 -30.70
N SER A 300 28.86 -17.72 -31.32
CA SER A 300 29.44 -19.00 -31.68
C SER A 300 30.70 -18.76 -32.53
N PRO A 301 31.83 -19.42 -32.26
CA PRO A 301 32.92 -19.43 -33.22
C PRO A 301 32.53 -20.39 -34.35
N ASP A 302 32.08 -19.83 -35.47
CA ASP A 302 32.21 -20.51 -36.75
C ASP A 302 33.70 -20.60 -37.07
N GLY A 303 34.14 -21.83 -37.37
CA GLY A 303 35.54 -22.17 -37.54
C GLY A 303 36.18 -21.64 -38.82
N LEU A 304 37.49 -21.89 -38.91
CA LEU A 304 38.23 -22.26 -40.12
C LEU A 304 39.62 -22.78 -39.70
N ASP A 305 40.08 -23.77 -40.48
CA ASP A 305 41.29 -24.61 -40.43
C ASP A 305 41.39 -25.74 -39.40
#